data_AF-A0A2V0N2P8-F1
#
_entry.id   AF-A0A2V0N2P8-F1
#
_cell.length_a   1.000
_cell.length_b   1.000
_cell.length_c   1.000
_cell.angle_alpha   90.00
_cell.angle_beta   90.00
_cell.angle_gamma   90.00
#
_symmetry.space_group_name_H-M   'P 1'
#
loop_
_entity.id
_entity.type
_entity.pdbx_description
1 polymer ?
#
loop_
_entity_poly.entity_id
_entity_poly.type
_entity_poly.pdbx_seq_one_letter_code
_entity_poly.pdbx_strand_id
1 'polypeptide(L)'
;MSWRDIPGFDGLYEIARDGRVRSLDRAVPQRSRYGTTQYNHHHGRVLRPYRCKNGRLRVILHDHTHRRHMRYVDHLVDVVFGEAQAA
;
A
#
# COMPACT_ATOMS: atom_id res chain seq x y z
N MET A 1 -14.62 6.92 -9.32
CA MET A 1 -13.35 6.98 -8.58
C MET A 1 -12.62 5.65 -8.83
N SER A 2 -11.61 5.64 -9.68
CA SER A 2 -10.87 4.41 -10.02
C SER A 2 -9.74 4.16 -9.04
N TRP A 3 -9.75 2.99 -8.40
CA TRP A 3 -8.61 2.44 -7.67
C TRP A 3 -7.73 1.66 -8.64
N ARG A 4 -6.42 1.67 -8.40
CA ARG A 4 -5.44 0.87 -9.14
C ARG A 4 -4.42 0.30 -8.18
N ASP A 5 -3.94 -0.90 -8.49
CA ASP A 5 -2.84 -1.52 -7.75
C ASP A 5 -1.59 -0.62 -7.76
N ILE A 6 -0.88 -0.63 -6.64
CA ILE A 6 0.40 0.06 -6.53
C ILE A 6 1.52 -0.90 -6.98
N PRO A 7 2.31 -0.58 -8.02
CA PRO A 7 3.38 -1.45 -8.50
C PRO A 7 4.36 -1.84 -7.39
N GLY A 8 4.66 -3.14 -7.30
CA GLY A 8 5.49 -3.72 -6.25
C GLY A 8 4.72 -4.04 -4.95
N PHE A 9 3.42 -3.75 -4.93
CA PHE A 9 2.48 -4.05 -3.85
C PHE A 9 1.15 -4.59 -4.41
N ASP A 10 1.19 -5.18 -5.59
CA ASP A 10 0.06 -5.71 -6.33
C ASP A 10 -0.70 -6.74 -5.48
N GLY A 11 -2.03 -6.60 -5.40
CA GLY A 11 -2.88 -7.45 -4.56
C GLY A 11 -2.78 -7.18 -3.05
N LEU A 12 -1.99 -6.18 -2.63
CA LEU A 12 -1.86 -5.76 -1.23
C LEU A 12 -2.46 -4.38 -1.00
N TYR A 13 -2.18 -3.42 -1.88
CA TYR A 13 -2.63 -2.04 -1.73
C TYR A 13 -2.99 -1.42 -3.06
N GLU A 14 -3.98 -0.54 -3.01
CA GLU A 14 -4.42 0.24 -4.15
C GLU A 14 -4.41 1.73 -3.81
N ILE A 15 -4.28 2.56 -4.83
CA ILE A 15 -4.36 4.01 -4.75
C ILE A 15 -5.40 4.56 -5.72
N ALA A 16 -6.14 5.57 -5.27
CA ALA A 16 -7.06 6.33 -6.10
C ALA A 16 -6.38 7.63 -6.59
N ARG A 17 -6.89 8.18 -7.70
CA ARG A 17 -6.34 9.41 -8.32
C ARG A 17 -6.40 10.64 -7.39
N ASP A 18 -7.26 10.63 -6.37
CA ASP A 18 -7.36 11.66 -5.33
C ASP A 18 -6.32 11.51 -4.20
N GLY A 19 -5.41 10.53 -4.30
CA GLY A 19 -4.36 10.26 -3.33
C GLY A 19 -4.82 9.42 -2.13
N ARG A 20 -6.05 8.89 -2.13
CA ARG A 20 -6.44 7.92 -1.11
C ARG A 20 -5.75 6.59 -1.37
N VAL A 21 -5.20 5.98 -0.32
CA VAL A 21 -4.56 4.66 -0.36
C VAL A 21 -5.38 3.70 0.49
N ARG A 22 -5.64 2.49 0.01
CA ARG A 22 -6.31 1.44 0.78
C ARG A 22 -5.52 0.14 0.76
N SER A 23 -5.62 -0.61 1.86
CA SER A 23 -5.23 -2.02 1.87
C SER A 23 -6.37 -2.88 1.32
N LEU A 24 -6.00 -3.98 0.68
CA LEU A 24 -6.91 -5.06 0.32
C LEU A 24 -7.01 -6.11 1.42
N ASP A 25 -8.12 -6.85 1.40
CA ASP A 25 -8.31 -8.04 2.23
C ASP A 25 -7.21 -9.07 1.90
N ARG A 26 -6.52 -9.56 2.93
CA ARG A 26 -5.45 -10.55 2.73
C ARG A 26 -5.29 -11.45 3.93
N ALA A 27 -4.87 -12.69 3.68
CA ALA A 27 -4.45 -13.62 4.71
C ALA A 27 -2.93 -13.64 4.79
N VAL A 28 -2.36 -13.37 5.96
CA VAL A 28 -0.92 -13.38 6.20
C VAL A 28 -0.53 -14.61 7.01
N PRO A 29 0.38 -15.47 6.53
CA PRO A 29 0.85 -16.61 7.30
C PRO A 29 1.68 -16.12 8.50
N GLN A 30 1.32 -16.58 9.68
CA GLN A 30 2.00 -16.32 10.94
C GLN A 30 2.38 -17.65 11.59
N ARG A 31 3.68 -17.82 11.85
CA ARG A 31 4.18 -19.01 12.56
C ARG A 31 3.89 -18.85 14.05
N SER A 32 3.14 -19.80 14.61
CA SER A 32 2.89 -19.86 16.05
C SER A 32 4.13 -20.36 16.80
N ARG A 33 4.19 -20.12 18.12
CA ARG A 33 5.30 -20.62 18.97
C ARG A 33 5.45 -22.14 18.96
N TYR A 34 4.39 -22.87 18.60
CA TYR A 34 4.34 -24.33 18.58
C TYR A 34 4.68 -24.92 17.20
N GLY A 35 5.11 -24.08 16.25
CA GLY A 35 5.55 -24.53 14.92
C GLY A 35 4.43 -24.60 13.88
N THR A 36 3.16 -24.50 14.28
CA THR A 36 2.01 -24.46 13.35
C THR A 36 1.91 -23.12 12.64
N THR A 37 1.67 -23.12 11.33
CA THR A 37 1.33 -21.92 10.55
C THR A 37 -0.15 -21.62 10.70
N GLN A 38 -0.47 -20.41 11.19
CA GLN A 38 -1.83 -19.89 11.24
C GLN A 38 -1.94 -18.74 10.22
N TYR A 39 -3.14 -18.48 9.72
CA TYR A 39 -3.37 -17.37 8.78
C TYR A 39 -4.13 -16.26 9.51
N ASN A 40 -3.52 -15.08 9.59
CA ASN A 40 -4.16 -13.90 10.13
C ASN A 40 -4.88 -13.16 8.99
N HIS A 41 -6.19 -12.98 9.13
CA HIS A 41 -7.01 -12.29 8.14
C HIS A 41 -7.01 -10.79 8.43
N HIS A 42 -6.44 -10.02 7.52
CA HIS A 42 -6.43 -8.57 7.58
C HIS A 42 -7.49 -8.02 6.64
N HIS A 43 -8.47 -7.32 7.20
CA HIS A 43 -9.46 -6.61 6.40
C HIS A 43 -8.86 -5.34 5.78
N GLY A 44 -9.17 -5.14 4.51
CA GLY A 44 -8.86 -3.97 3.73
C GLY A 44 -9.47 -2.72 4.34
N ARG A 45 -8.71 -1.62 4.32
CA ARG A 45 -9.15 -0.33 4.87
C ARG A 45 -8.41 0.82 4.21
N VAL A 46 -9.04 1.98 4.18
CA VAL A 46 -8.37 3.22 3.76
C VAL A 46 -7.30 3.56 4.81
N LEU A 47 -6.07 3.72 4.36
CA LEU A 47 -4.93 4.07 5.21
C LEU A 47 -4.97 5.57 5.54
N ARG A 48 -4.61 5.91 6.77
CA ARG A 48 -4.41 7.30 7.18
C ARG A 48 -2.96 7.70 6.88
N PRO A 49 -2.71 8.61 5.93
CA PRO A 49 -1.35 9.08 5.69
C PRO A 49 -0.86 9.96 6.83
N TYR A 50 0.45 9.92 7.06
CA TYR A 50 1.15 10.81 7.96
C TYR A 50 1.51 12.11 7.22
N ARG A 51 1.19 13.25 7.83
CA ARG A 51 1.65 14.56 7.36
C ARG A 51 3.08 14.82 7.86
N CYS A 52 4.00 15.00 6.92
CA CYS A 52 5.39 15.32 7.22
C CYS A 52 5.58 16.84 7.42
N LYS A 53 6.73 17.26 8.01
CA LYS A 53 7.04 18.68 8.25
C LYS A 53 7.06 19.53 6.97
N ASN A 54 7.37 18.93 5.83
CA ASN A 54 7.37 19.56 4.51
C ASN A 54 5.97 19.66 3.87
N GLY A 55 4.90 19.32 4.60
CA GLY A 55 3.52 19.37 4.10
C GLY A 55 3.09 18.16 3.27
N ARG A 56 4.03 17.28 2.87
CA ARG A 56 3.72 16.08 2.07
C ARG A 56 3.10 14.97 2.91
N LEU A 57 2.31 14.13 2.25
CA LEU A 57 1.65 12.97 2.84
C LEU A 57 2.45 11.70 2.57
N ARG A 58 2.64 10.88 3.59
CA ARG A 58 3.38 9.61 3.53
C ARG A 58 2.53 8.46 4.07
N VAL A 59 2.59 7.32 3.40
CA VAL A 59 2.04 6.04 3.88
C VAL A 59 3.15 5.03 4.14
N ILE A 60 2.84 4.06 4.99
CA ILE A 60 3.69 2.91 5.25
C ILE A 60 3.03 1.70 4.59
N LEU A 61 3.76 1.05 3.68
CA LEU A 61 3.32 -0.13 2.95
C LEU A 61 4.25 -1.30 3.28
N HIS A 62 3.72 -2.52 3.22
CA HIS A 62 4.52 -3.74 3.33
C HIS A 62 4.49 -4.50 2.02
N ASP A 63 5.64 -4.92 1.52
CA ASP A 63 5.69 -5.79 0.33
C ASP A 63 5.30 -7.24 0.68
N HIS A 64 5.27 -8.11 -0.33
CA HIS A 64 5.05 -9.55 -0.16
C HIS A 64 6.11 -10.24 0.70
N THR A 65 7.28 -9.62 0.90
CA THR A 65 8.35 -10.11 1.78
C THR A 65 8.27 -9.52 3.19
N HIS A 66 7.17 -8.84 3.52
CA HIS A 66 6.91 -8.14 4.78
C HIS A 66 7.87 -6.97 5.07
N ARG A 67 8.67 -6.52 4.10
CA ARG A 67 9.55 -5.37 4.25
C ARG A 67 8.72 -4.09 4.28
N ARG A 68 9.12 -3.17 5.16
CA ARG A 68 8.43 -1.90 5.39
C ARG A 68 8.95 -0.82 4.43
N HIS A 69 8.06 -0.23 3.65
CA HIS A 69 8.34 0.86 2.73
C HIS A 69 7.61 2.14 3.14
N MET A 70 8.36 3.23 3.26
CA MET A 70 7.80 4.56 3.38
C MET A 70 7.69 5.16 1.98
N ARG A 71 6.48 5.55 1.58
CA ARG A 71 6.21 6.12 0.26
C ARG A 71 5.38 7.39 0.40
N TYR A 72 5.73 8.40 -0.39
CA TYR A 72 4.95 9.62 -0.50
C TYR A 72 3.73 9.36 -1.38
N VAL A 73 2.58 9.89 -0.96
CA VAL A 73 1.30 9.65 -1.65
C VAL A 73 1.31 10.26 -3.05
N ASP A 74 1.83 11.49 -3.20
CA ASP A 74 1.95 12.18 -4.47
C ASP A 74 2.80 11.38 -5.47
N HIS A 75 3.97 10.91 -5.05
CA HIS A 75 4.81 10.05 -5.89
C HIS A 75 4.12 8.74 -6.30
N LEU A 76 3.32 8.14 -5.43
CA LEU A 76 2.56 6.93 -5.79
C LEU A 76 1.47 7.23 -6.81
N VAL A 77 0.81 8.39 -6.72
CA VAL A 77 -0.18 8.82 -7.72
C VAL A 77 0.52 9.02 -9.06
N ASP A 78 1.67 9.67 -9.09
CA ASP A 78 2.44 9.89 -10.33
C ASP A 78 2.92 8.56 -10.93
N VAL A 79 3.36 7.60 -10.12
CA VAL A 79 3.76 6.28 -10.64
C VAL A 79 2.59 5.48 -11.22
N VAL A 80 1.40 5.58 -10.61
CA VAL A 80 0.24 4.75 -10.98
C VAL A 80 -0.64 5.39 -12.05
N PHE A 81 -0.71 6.72 -12.07
CA PHE A 81 -1.57 7.51 -12.94
C PHE A 81 -0.84 8.56 -13.75
N GLY A 82 0.45 8.78 -13.51
CA GLY A 82 1.26 9.66 -14.32
C GLY A 82 1.22 9.19 -15.75
N GLU A 83 0.80 10.08 -16.64
CA GLU A 83 0.83 9.83 -18.05
C GLU A 83 2.29 9.65 -18.45
N ALA A 84 2.58 8.61 -19.22
CA ALA A 84 3.88 8.44 -19.85
C ALA A 84 4.07 9.62 -20.82
N GLN A 85 4.60 10.74 -20.32
CA GLN A 85 5.06 11.83 -21.15
C GLN A 85 6.41 11.40 -21.73
N ALA A 86 6.35 10.67 -22.84
CA ALA A 86 7.46 10.50 -23.77
C ALA A 86 6.86 10.43 -25.18
N ALA A 87 6.55 11.63 -25.69
CA ALA A 87 6.49 11.90 -27.12
C ALA A 87 7.90 12.25 -27.61
#